data_AF-A0A926A5I6-F1
#
_entry.id   AF-A0A926A5I6-F1
#
_cell.length_a   1.000
_cell.length_b   1.000
_cell.length_c   1.000
_cell.angle_alpha   90.00
_cell.angle_beta   90.00
_cell.angle_gamma   90.00
#
_symmetry.space_group_name_H-M   'P 1'
#
loop_
_entity.id
_entity.type
_entity.pdbx_description
1 polymer ?
#
loop_
_entity_poly.entity_id
_entity_poly.type
_entity_poly.pdbx_seq_one_letter_code
_entity_poly.pdbx_strand_id
1 'polypeptide(L)' 'MKNKKRINYVGKVAKVRSGFDGYELPEGLPEGSTVRIVSFDIGHFEVEHEGQTYKISMTCVANLHQLWN' A
#
# COMPACT_ATOMS: atom_id res chain seq x y z
N MET A 1 29.11 3.60 10.04
CA MET A 1 27.65 3.82 10.06
C MET A 1 27.05 3.13 8.83
N LYS A 2 26.16 2.15 8.99
CA LYS A 2 25.50 1.50 7.84
C LYS A 2 24.52 2.50 7.23
N ASN A 3 24.71 2.88 5.97
CA ASN A 3 23.74 3.68 5.21
C ASN A 3 22.39 2.92 5.22
N LYS A 4 21.44 3.35 6.06
CA LYS A 4 20.05 2.91 5.95
C LYS A 4 19.53 3.44 4.62
N LYS A 5 19.44 2.59 3.59
CA LYS A 5 18.71 2.93 2.37
C LYS A 5 17.30 3.37 2.79
N ARG A 6 16.91 4.58 2.41
CA ARG A 6 15.58 5.11 2.67
C ARG A 6 14.62 4.34 1.76
N ILE A 7 13.68 3.61 2.36
CA ILE A 7 12.68 2.86 1.60
C ILE A 7 11.78 3.86 0.87
N ASN A 8 11.59 3.66 -0.44
CA ASN A 8 10.63 4.43 -1.24
C ASN A 8 9.60 3.47 -1.83
N TYR A 9 8.32 3.72 -1.53
CA TYR A 9 7.19 2.93 -2.03
C TYR A 9 6.52 3.55 -3.25
N VAL A 10 6.76 4.84 -3.53
CA VAL A 10 6.08 5.55 -4.62
C VAL A 10 6.42 4.92 -5.96
N GLY A 11 5.39 4.68 -6.78
CA GLY A 11 5.48 4.02 -8.08
C GLY A 11 5.50 2.49 -8.00
N LYS A 12 5.61 1.89 -6.80
CA LYS A 12 5.55 0.44 -6.65
C LYS A 12 4.12 -0.06 -6.80
N VAL A 13 3.99 -1.25 -7.37
CA VAL A 13 2.72 -1.94 -7.55
C VAL A 13 2.61 -3.01 -6.47
N ALA A 14 1.44 -3.09 -5.85
CA ALA A 14 1.17 -4.05 -4.78
C ALA A 14 -0.23 -4.63 -4.89
N LYS A 15 -0.44 -5.81 -4.29
CA LYS A 15 -1.78 -6.35 -4.10
C LYS A 15 -2.32 -5.88 -2.75
N VAL A 16 -3.60 -5.52 -2.74
CA VAL A 16 -4.30 -5.15 -1.51
C VAL A 16 -5.13 -6.30 -0.97
N ARG A 17 -5.33 -6.30 0.34
CA ARG A 17 -6.22 -7.20 1.06
C ARG A 17 -6.76 -6.50 2.30
N SER A 18 -7.86 -6.99 2.84
CA SER A 18 -8.31 -6.56 4.15
C SER A 18 -7.21 -6.82 5.18
N GLY A 19 -6.91 -5.82 5.99
CA GLY A 19 -5.88 -5.91 7.02
C GLY A 19 -6.33 -6.78 8.18
N PHE A 20 -5.37 -7.36 8.90
CA PHE A 20 -5.65 -7.95 10.22
C PHE A 20 -6.20 -6.86 11.17
N ASP A 21 -7.05 -7.25 12.11
CA ASP A 21 -7.65 -6.36 13.13
C ASP A 21 -8.76 -5.39 12.63
N GLY A 22 -9.42 -5.72 11.51
CA GLY A 22 -10.63 -5.00 11.06
C GLY A 22 -10.36 -3.77 10.18
N TYR A 23 -9.14 -3.61 9.67
CA TYR A 23 -8.86 -2.60 8.65
C TYR A 23 -9.41 -3.04 7.29
N GLU A 24 -10.64 -2.61 7.00
CA GLU A 24 -11.32 -2.89 5.74
C GLU A 24 -10.74 -2.04 4.60
N LEU A 25 -10.86 -2.56 3.38
CA LEU A 25 -10.58 -1.77 2.18
C LEU A 25 -11.73 -0.76 1.96
N PRO A 26 -11.43 0.45 1.46
CA PRO A 26 -12.46 1.41 1.09
C PRO A 26 -13.42 0.84 0.04
N GLU A 27 -14.66 1.33 0.05
CA GLU A 27 -15.63 1.02 -0.99
C GLU A 27 -15.07 1.34 -2.38
N GLY A 28 -15.26 0.43 -3.33
CA GLY A 28 -14.71 0.56 -4.69
C GLY A 28 -13.27 0.04 -4.86
N LEU A 29 -12.60 -0.41 -3.79
CA LEU A 29 -11.32 -1.10 -3.87
C LEU A 29 -11.44 -2.59 -3.46
N PRO A 30 -11.64 -3.51 -4.43
CA PRO A 30 -11.80 -4.93 -4.13
C PRO A 30 -10.56 -5.56 -3.50
N GLU A 31 -10.78 -6.54 -2.63
CA GLU A 31 -9.70 -7.40 -2.12
C GLU A 31 -9.02 -8.16 -3.27
N GLY A 32 -7.70 -8.24 -3.22
CA GLY A 32 -6.88 -8.88 -4.26
C GLY A 32 -6.52 -7.95 -5.43
N SER A 33 -7.10 -6.74 -5.49
CA SER A 33 -6.78 -5.75 -6.52
C SER A 33 -5.30 -5.39 -6.55
N THR A 34 -4.83 -5.10 -7.76
CA THR A 34 -3.47 -4.62 -8.00
C THR A 34 -3.51 -3.10 -8.07
N VAL A 35 -2.76 -2.43 -7.20
CA VAL A 35 -2.79 -0.97 -7.05
C VAL A 35 -1.38 -0.40 -7.19
N ARG A 36 -1.28 0.86 -7.59
CA ARG A 36 -0.02 1.61 -7.61
C ARG A 36 0.07 2.54 -6.41
N ILE A 37 1.13 2.47 -5.62
CA ILE A 37 1.35 3.41 -4.52
C ILE A 37 1.76 4.76 -5.09
N VAL A 38 0.99 5.81 -4.81
CA VAL A 38 1.24 7.17 -5.32
C VAL A 38 1.84 8.07 -4.24
N SER A 39 1.51 7.84 -2.98
CA SER A 39 2.10 8.53 -1.84
C SER A 39 2.03 7.65 -0.58
N PHE A 40 2.77 8.02 0.46
CA PHE A 40 2.71 7.34 1.75
C PHE A 40 3.00 8.30 2.90
N ASP A 41 2.27 8.10 4.00
CA ASP A 41 2.47 8.80 5.26
C ASP A 41 2.70 7.80 6.40
N ILE A 42 2.68 8.27 7.65
CA ILE A 42 2.84 7.40 8.80
C ILE A 42 1.62 6.50 8.94
N GLY A 43 1.79 5.22 8.57
CA GLY A 43 0.79 4.16 8.77
C GLY A 43 -0.16 3.97 7.59
N HIS A 44 -0.15 4.84 6.57
CA HIS A 44 -1.04 4.74 5.42
C HIS A 44 -0.34 4.88 4.07
N PHE A 45 -0.97 4.29 3.07
CA PHE A 45 -0.68 4.50 1.65
C PHE A 45 -1.82 5.22 0.98
N GLU A 46 -1.49 6.11 0.05
CA GLU A 46 -2.41 6.47 -1.03
C GLU A 46 -2.07 5.59 -2.23
N VAL A 47 -3.09 4.94 -2.77
CA VAL A 47 -2.97 4.00 -3.88
C VAL A 47 -3.94 4.34 -4.99
N GLU A 48 -3.48 4.18 -6.22
CA GLU A 48 -4.29 4.34 -7.43
C GLU A 48 -4.79 2.96 -7.91
N HIS A 49 -6.09 2.87 -8.18
CA HIS A 49 -6.76 1.72 -8.77
C HIS A 49 -7.83 2.24 -9.75
N GLU A 50 -7.77 1.81 -11.01
CA GLU A 50 -8.73 2.19 -12.05
C GLU A 50 -8.96 3.72 -12.20
N GLY A 51 -7.89 4.51 -12.00
CA GLY A 51 -7.94 5.97 -12.09
C GLY A 51 -8.53 6.68 -10.88
N GLN A 52 -8.93 5.94 -9.83
CA GLN A 52 -9.33 6.48 -8.53
C GLN A 52 -8.20 6.31 -7.51
N THR A 53 -8.12 7.24 -6.56
CA THR A 53 -7.15 7.18 -5.46
C THR A 53 -7.83 6.83 -4.15
N TYR A 54 -7.26 5.89 -3.41
CA TYR A 54 -7.75 5.40 -2.14
C TYR A 54 -6.68 5.55 -1.06
N LYS A 55 -7.11 5.90 0.16
CA LYS A 55 -6.25 5.84 1.33
C LYS A 55 -6.47 4.52 2.05
N ILE A 56 -5.41 3.75 2.25
CA ILE A 56 -5.44 2.44 2.92
C ILE A 56 -4.40 2.36 4.02
N SER A 57 -4.66 1.55 5.05
CA SER A 57 -3.63 1.20 6.03
C SER A 57 -2.48 0.44 5.35
N MET A 58 -1.25 0.65 5.79
CA MET A 58 -0.10 -0.14 5.33
C MET A 58 -0.27 -1.64 5.58
N THR A 59 -1.10 -2.03 6.56
CA THR A 59 -1.43 -3.44 6.86
C THR A 59 -2.26 -4.10 5.77
N CYS A 60 -2.96 -3.30 4.94
CA CYS A 60 -3.76 -3.77 3.81
C CYS A 60 -2.90 -4.09 2.58
N VAL A 61 -1.60 -3.82 2.60
CA VAL A 61 -0.67 -4.17 1.52
C VAL A 61 -0.12 -5.58 1.74
N ALA A 62 -0.39 -6.48 0.82
CA ALA A 62 0.16 -7.83 0.86
C ALA A 62 1.67 -7.80 0.63
N ASN A 63 2.41 -8.58 1.44
CA ASN A 63 3.86 -8.74 1.32
C ASN A 63 4.65 -7.41 1.33
N LEU A 64 4.23 -6.43 2.13
CA LEU A 64 4.84 -5.10 2.20
C LEU A 64 6.38 -5.10 2.29
N HIS A 65 6.97 -6.05 3.01
CA HIS A 65 8.42 -6.20 3.16
C HIS A 65 9.15 -6.46 1.83
N GLN A 66 8.48 -7.04 0.83
CA GLN A 66 9.06 -7.27 -0.51
C GLN A 66 9.20 -5.96 -1.29
N LEU A 67 8.45 -4.92 -0.91
CA LEU A 67 8.54 -3.58 -1.51
C LEU A 67 9.71 -2.76 -0.97
N TRP A 68 10.62 -3.32 -0.17
CA TRP A 68 11.79 -2.60 0.36
C TRP A 68 13.02 -2.69 -0.52
N ASN A 69 13.02 -3.60 -1.50
CA ASN A 69 14.12 -3.81 -2.44
C ASN A 69 14.21 -2.74 -3.54
#